data_AF-A0A4Z0KH97-F1
#
_entry.id   AF-A0A4Z0KH97-F1
#
_cell.length_a   1.000
_cell.length_b   1.000
_cell.length_c   1.000
_cell.angle_alpha   90.00
_cell.angle_beta   90.00
_cell.angle_gamma   90.00
#
_symmetry.space_group_name_H-M   'P 1'
#
loop_
_entity.id
_entity.type
_entity.pdbx_description
1 polymer ?
#
loop_
_entity_poly.entity_id
_entity_poly.type
_entity_poly.pdbx_seq_one_letter_code
_entity_poly.pdbx_strand_id
1 'polypeptide(L)'
;MEHKSARAKVQAFGGFLTAMVIPNIGAFIAWGFITALFIPTGWMPNEHFAKIVGPMITYLLPVMIGSTGGHLVGGKRGAVMGGIGTIGVIIGADIPMFLGSMIMGPLGGLVIKYIDRLLEKRIPAGFEMVINNFSLGIAGMILCLLGFEVIGPAVLIANNFVKECIESLVHAGYLPLLSLINEPAKILFLNNAIDQGVYYPLGMQQASETGKSIFFMVASNPGPGLGLLLAFTLFGKGMAKKSAPGAMIIHFLGGIHELYFPYVV
;
A
#
# COMPACT_ATOMS: atom_id res chain seq x y z
N MET A 1 8.71 0.23 34.19
CA MET A 1 8.35 0.39 32.75
C MET A 1 9.60 0.03 31.96
N GLU A 2 9.66 -1.18 31.39
CA GLU A 2 10.79 -1.59 30.56
C GLU A 2 10.95 -0.63 29.37
N HIS A 3 12.13 -0.03 29.24
CA HIS A 3 12.53 0.67 28.02
C HIS A 3 12.57 -0.37 26.88
N LYS A 4 11.46 -0.53 26.15
CA LYS A 4 11.46 -1.27 24.88
C LYS A 4 12.57 -0.68 24.01
N SER A 5 13.59 -1.48 23.69
CA SER A 5 14.72 -1.05 22.86
C SER A 5 14.19 -0.54 21.51
N ALA A 6 14.94 0.35 20.84
CA ALA A 6 14.54 0.89 19.54
C ALA A 6 14.15 -0.22 18.54
N ARG A 7 14.85 -1.36 18.59
CA ARG A 7 14.53 -2.57 17.81
C ARG A 7 13.13 -3.11 18.10
N ALA A 8 12.73 -3.19 19.37
CA ALA A 8 11.42 -3.69 19.76
C ALA A 8 10.28 -2.77 19.29
N LYS A 9 10.51 -1.45 19.23
CA LYS A 9 9.53 -0.49 18.68
C LYS A 9 9.37 -0.64 17.17
N VAL A 10 10.47 -0.78 16.44
CA VAL A 10 10.45 -1.01 14.99
C VAL A 10 9.74 -2.33 14.67
N GLN A 11 10.04 -3.40 15.41
CA GLN A 11 9.38 -4.68 15.23
C GLN A 11 7.88 -4.64 15.54
N ALA A 12 7.48 -3.91 16.59
CA ALA A 12 6.07 -3.73 16.92
C ALA A 12 5.32 -2.89 15.85
N PHE A 13 5.98 -1.89 15.27
CA PHE A 13 5.44 -1.10 14.18
C PHE A 13 5.28 -1.92 12.90
N GLY A 14 6.31 -2.68 12.51
CA GLY A 14 6.23 -3.62 11.37
C GLY A 14 5.09 -4.61 11.55
N GLY A 15 5.06 -5.32 12.69
CA GLY A 15 4.00 -6.28 12.98
C GLY A 15 2.58 -5.68 13.00
N PHE A 16 2.43 -4.40 13.34
CA PHE A 16 1.15 -3.71 13.24
C PHE A 16 0.75 -3.47 11.79
N LEU A 17 1.66 -3.00 10.93
CA LEU A 17 1.40 -2.85 9.50
C LEU A 17 1.10 -4.20 8.84
N THR A 18 1.82 -5.27 9.21
CA THR A 18 1.53 -6.64 8.77
C THR A 18 0.09 -7.05 9.10
N ALA A 19 -0.36 -6.74 10.33
CA ALA A 19 -1.71 -7.06 10.79
C ALA A 19 -2.80 -6.29 10.03
N MET A 20 -2.46 -5.19 9.38
CA MET A 20 -3.38 -4.46 8.49
C MET A 20 -3.52 -5.10 7.13
N VAL A 21 -2.48 -5.77 6.62
CA VAL A 21 -2.45 -6.29 5.24
C VAL A 21 -2.79 -7.77 5.16
N ILE A 22 -2.24 -8.59 6.07
CA ILE A 22 -2.41 -10.06 6.02
C ILE A 22 -3.88 -10.50 5.98
N PRO A 23 -4.80 -9.94 6.79
CA PRO A 23 -6.21 -10.31 6.72
C PRO A 23 -6.86 -10.05 5.36
N ASN A 24 -6.26 -9.15 4.56
CA ASN A 24 -6.75 -8.71 3.27
C ASN A 24 -6.10 -9.45 2.08
N ILE A 25 -5.15 -10.37 2.32
CA ILE A 25 -4.42 -11.10 1.26
C ILE A 25 -5.35 -11.79 0.25
N GLY A 26 -6.51 -12.28 0.69
CA GLY A 26 -7.48 -12.89 -0.23
C GLY A 26 -7.92 -11.94 -1.35
N ALA A 27 -8.11 -10.65 -1.05
CA ALA A 27 -8.46 -9.66 -2.05
C ALA A 27 -7.29 -9.33 -2.99
N PHE A 28 -6.05 -9.30 -2.46
CA PHE A 28 -4.84 -9.16 -3.27
C PHE A 28 -4.68 -10.33 -4.25
N ILE A 29 -4.93 -11.56 -3.80
CA ILE A 29 -4.88 -12.74 -4.67
C ILE A 29 -5.96 -12.69 -5.74
N ALA A 30 -7.20 -12.32 -5.38
CA ALA A 30 -8.29 -12.18 -6.34
C ALA A 30 -7.98 -11.12 -7.40
N TRP A 31 -7.53 -9.94 -6.98
CA TRP A 31 -7.06 -8.89 -7.87
C TRP A 31 -5.92 -9.38 -8.76
N GLY A 32 -4.94 -10.08 -8.17
CA GLY A 32 -3.79 -10.62 -8.87
C GLY A 32 -4.17 -11.62 -9.97
N PHE A 33 -5.12 -12.52 -9.72
CA PHE A 33 -5.62 -13.44 -10.75
C PHE A 33 -6.37 -12.71 -11.86
N ILE A 34 -7.26 -11.77 -11.52
CA ILE A 34 -7.99 -10.97 -12.52
C ILE A 34 -6.99 -10.22 -13.41
N THR A 35 -5.94 -9.69 -12.80
CA THR A 35 -4.87 -8.98 -13.49
C THR A 35 -4.08 -9.91 -14.40
N ALA A 36 -3.56 -11.02 -13.88
CA ALA A 36 -2.78 -11.99 -14.64
C ALA A 36 -3.57 -12.63 -15.80
N LEU A 37 -4.89 -12.76 -15.67
CA LEU A 37 -5.73 -13.33 -16.72
C LEU A 37 -6.11 -12.29 -17.77
N PHE A 38 -6.71 -11.16 -17.38
CA PHE A 38 -7.55 -10.39 -18.30
C PHE A 38 -6.92 -9.11 -18.86
N ILE A 39 -5.81 -8.61 -18.32
CA ILE A 39 -5.14 -7.43 -18.89
C ILE A 39 -4.62 -7.74 -20.32
N PRO A 40 -4.28 -6.72 -21.13
CA PRO A 40 -3.80 -6.94 -22.49
C PRO A 40 -2.59 -7.87 -22.59
N THR A 41 -1.72 -7.87 -21.58
CA THR A 41 -0.53 -8.74 -21.46
C THR A 41 -0.79 -10.00 -20.63
N GLY A 42 -2.03 -10.27 -20.25
CA GLY A 42 -2.43 -11.42 -19.42
C GLY A 42 -2.55 -12.72 -20.23
N TRP A 43 -2.78 -13.82 -19.53
CA TRP A 43 -2.88 -15.16 -20.14
C TRP A 43 -4.15 -15.35 -20.98
N MET A 44 -5.22 -14.63 -20.67
CA MET A 44 -6.50 -14.67 -21.39
C MET A 44 -7.10 -13.25 -21.49
N PRO A 45 -6.52 -12.37 -22.33
CA PRO A 45 -6.88 -10.95 -22.37
C PRO A 45 -8.38 -10.73 -22.65
N ASN A 46 -9.00 -9.85 -21.88
CA ASN A 46 -10.40 -9.47 -22.04
C ASN A 46 -10.61 -8.03 -21.58
N GLU A 47 -10.86 -7.11 -22.50
CA GLU A 47 -11.01 -5.68 -22.21
C GLU A 47 -12.17 -5.38 -21.25
N HIS A 48 -13.24 -6.18 -21.28
CA HIS A 48 -14.39 -5.97 -20.40
C HIS A 48 -14.04 -6.29 -18.94
N PHE A 49 -13.37 -7.42 -18.70
CA PHE A 49 -12.94 -7.82 -17.35
C PHE A 49 -11.70 -7.05 -16.87
N ALA A 50 -10.80 -6.63 -17.76
CA ALA A 50 -9.64 -5.83 -17.41
C ALA A 50 -10.02 -4.50 -16.71
N LYS A 51 -11.20 -3.94 -17.03
CA LYS A 51 -11.71 -2.72 -16.38
C LYS A 51 -11.88 -2.84 -14.86
N ILE A 52 -11.96 -4.06 -14.32
CA ILE A 52 -12.08 -4.31 -12.88
C ILE A 52 -10.75 -4.10 -12.15
N VAL A 53 -9.62 -4.32 -12.83
CA VAL A 53 -8.27 -4.31 -12.24
C VAL A 53 -7.95 -2.96 -11.60
N GLY A 54 -8.17 -1.86 -12.34
CA GLY A 54 -7.85 -0.51 -11.90
C GLY A 54 -8.59 -0.10 -10.62
N PRO A 55 -9.93 -0.22 -10.56
CA PRO A 55 -10.69 0.08 -9.35
C PRO A 55 -10.32 -0.79 -8.16
N MET A 56 -9.93 -2.05 -8.36
CA MET A 56 -9.52 -2.94 -7.28
C MET A 56 -8.23 -2.46 -6.61
N ILE A 57 -7.17 -2.20 -7.39
CA ILE A 57 -5.89 -1.73 -6.82
C ILE A 57 -5.98 -0.32 -6.26
N THR A 58 -6.76 0.56 -6.90
CA THR A 58 -6.83 1.98 -6.53
C THR A 58 -7.75 2.22 -5.33
N TYR A 59 -8.89 1.53 -5.27
CA TYR A 59 -9.90 1.78 -4.23
C TYR A 59 -10.05 0.61 -3.26
N LEU A 60 -10.37 -0.58 -3.77
CA LEU A 60 -10.75 -1.72 -2.92
C LEU A 60 -9.64 -2.09 -1.94
N LEU A 61 -8.43 -2.36 -2.45
CA LEU A 61 -7.33 -2.85 -1.61
C LEU A 61 -6.87 -1.82 -0.58
N PRO A 62 -6.67 -0.52 -0.93
CA PRO A 62 -6.28 0.46 0.06
C PRO A 62 -7.38 0.71 1.10
N VAL A 63 -8.66 0.80 0.70
CA VAL A 63 -9.79 0.97 1.65
C VAL A 63 -9.88 -0.21 2.62
N MET A 64 -9.67 -1.44 2.16
CA MET A 64 -9.66 -2.62 3.03
C MET A 64 -8.53 -2.57 4.06
N ILE A 65 -7.34 -2.13 3.66
CA ILE A 65 -6.21 -1.95 4.57
C ILE A 65 -6.50 -0.84 5.59
N GLY A 66 -6.98 0.32 5.13
CA GLY A 66 -7.32 1.44 6.00
C GLY A 66 -8.44 1.09 7.00
N SER A 67 -9.47 0.37 6.52
CA SER A 67 -10.54 -0.15 7.37
C SER A 67 -10.01 -1.15 8.41
N THR A 68 -9.10 -2.03 8.02
CA THR A 68 -8.47 -2.98 8.96
C THR A 68 -7.61 -2.25 9.99
N GLY A 69 -6.80 -1.27 9.59
CA GLY A 69 -6.03 -0.44 10.52
C GLY A 69 -6.90 0.34 11.49
N GLY A 70 -8.00 0.92 11.00
CA GLY A 70 -8.99 1.58 11.84
C GLY A 70 -9.66 0.61 12.80
N HIS A 71 -9.94 -0.61 12.36
CA HIS A 71 -10.49 -1.67 13.21
C HIS A 71 -9.56 -2.05 14.36
N LEU A 72 -8.26 -2.23 14.08
CA LEU A 72 -7.27 -2.59 15.09
C LEU A 72 -7.16 -1.56 16.23
N VAL A 73 -7.49 -0.29 15.96
CA VAL A 73 -7.38 0.79 16.95
C VAL A 73 -8.72 1.15 17.61
N GLY A 74 -9.78 1.26 16.80
CA GLY A 74 -11.09 1.79 17.17
C GLY A 74 -12.26 0.84 16.94
N GLY A 75 -11.99 -0.46 16.73
CA GLY A 75 -13.03 -1.48 16.53
C GLY A 75 -13.90 -1.23 15.31
N LYS A 76 -15.17 -1.64 15.35
CA LYS A 76 -16.07 -1.54 14.18
C LYS A 76 -16.24 -0.10 13.68
N ARG A 77 -16.34 0.88 14.58
CA ARG A 77 -16.44 2.30 14.23
C ARG A 77 -15.14 2.85 13.64
N GLY A 78 -14.01 2.44 14.21
CA GLY A 78 -12.70 2.73 13.65
C GLY A 78 -12.53 2.19 12.23
N ALA A 79 -13.09 1.01 11.94
CA ALA A 79 -13.05 0.44 10.60
C ALA A 79 -13.74 1.33 9.55
N VAL A 80 -14.95 1.79 9.87
CA VAL A 80 -15.69 2.70 8.98
C VAL A 80 -14.96 4.04 8.84
N MET A 81 -14.47 4.62 9.94
CA MET A 81 -13.75 5.90 9.89
C MET A 81 -12.42 5.80 9.12
N GLY A 82 -11.68 4.70 9.31
CA GLY A 82 -10.45 4.42 8.57
C GLY A 82 -10.72 4.25 7.07
N GLY A 83 -11.81 3.58 6.70
CA GLY A 83 -12.25 3.47 5.31
C GLY A 83 -12.60 4.82 4.68
N ILE A 84 -13.38 5.65 5.37
CA ILE A 84 -13.75 6.99 4.90
C ILE A 84 -12.52 7.88 4.73
N GLY A 85 -11.63 7.94 5.73
CA GLY A 85 -10.40 8.73 5.64
C GLY A 85 -9.50 8.25 4.50
N THR A 86 -9.44 6.94 4.26
CA THR A 86 -8.65 6.35 3.17
C THR A 86 -9.13 6.80 1.80
N ILE A 87 -10.44 6.97 1.59
CA ILE A 87 -10.96 7.52 0.33
C ILE A 87 -10.42 8.93 0.06
N GLY A 88 -10.40 9.79 1.07
CA GLY A 88 -9.83 11.14 0.92
C GLY A 88 -8.39 11.10 0.44
N VAL A 89 -7.59 10.20 1.03
CA VAL A 89 -6.19 9.98 0.67
C VAL A 89 -6.03 9.41 -0.74
N ILE A 90 -6.88 8.46 -1.16
CA ILE A 90 -6.81 7.88 -2.51
C ILE A 90 -7.10 8.94 -3.57
N ILE A 91 -8.16 9.74 -3.39
CA ILE A 91 -8.58 10.72 -4.40
C ILE A 91 -7.59 11.88 -4.53
N GLY A 92 -6.81 12.16 -3.48
CA GLY A 92 -5.79 13.22 -3.49
C GLY A 92 -4.48 12.83 -4.17
N ALA A 93 -4.34 11.62 -4.72
CA ALA A 93 -3.12 11.16 -5.38
C ALA A 93 -3.42 10.28 -6.61
N ASP A 94 -2.59 10.40 -7.65
CA ASP A 94 -2.73 9.61 -8.89
C ASP A 94 -2.14 8.19 -8.81
N ILE A 95 -1.67 7.79 -7.63
CA ILE A 95 -1.05 6.48 -7.38
C ILE A 95 -1.84 5.69 -6.33
N PRO A 96 -1.84 4.34 -6.38
CA PRO A 96 -2.47 3.52 -5.34
C PRO A 96 -1.93 3.81 -3.93
N MET A 97 -2.76 4.36 -3.04
CA MET A 97 -2.34 4.88 -1.73
C MET A 97 -2.33 3.84 -0.61
N PHE A 98 -1.54 2.78 -0.75
CA PHE A 98 -1.37 1.76 0.30
C PHE A 98 -0.69 2.30 1.56
N LEU A 99 0.40 3.06 1.42
CA LEU A 99 1.06 3.69 2.57
C LEU A 99 0.14 4.73 3.22
N GLY A 100 -0.57 5.50 2.39
CA GLY A 100 -1.56 6.46 2.85
C GLY A 100 -2.67 5.80 3.67
N SER A 101 -3.21 4.67 3.22
CA SER A 101 -4.21 3.91 3.97
C SER A 101 -3.66 3.29 5.26
N MET A 102 -2.39 2.87 5.24
CA MET A 102 -1.68 2.37 6.43
C MET A 102 -1.56 3.40 7.55
N ILE A 103 -1.41 4.68 7.19
CA ILE A 103 -1.33 5.78 8.14
C ILE A 103 -2.74 6.25 8.52
N MET A 104 -3.60 6.44 7.52
CA MET A 104 -4.92 7.03 7.70
C MET A 104 -5.89 6.11 8.44
N GLY A 105 -5.81 4.79 8.23
CA GLY A 105 -6.66 3.81 8.91
C GLY A 105 -6.56 3.90 10.45
N PRO A 106 -5.38 3.65 11.03
CA PRO A 106 -5.14 3.76 12.47
C PRO A 106 -5.45 5.16 13.00
N LEU A 107 -5.13 6.21 12.25
CA LEU A 107 -5.45 7.58 12.62
C LEU A 107 -6.95 7.81 12.73
N GLY A 108 -7.75 7.33 11.77
CA GLY A 108 -9.22 7.34 11.86
C GLY A 108 -9.73 6.55 13.06
N GLY A 109 -9.13 5.39 13.34
CA GLY A 109 -9.42 4.61 14.54
C GLY A 109 -9.10 5.34 15.85
N LEU A 110 -8.01 6.12 15.90
CA LEU A 110 -7.66 6.97 17.05
C LEU A 110 -8.68 8.09 17.22
N VAL A 111 -8.98 8.83 16.14
CA VAL A 111 -9.90 9.97 16.18
C VAL A 111 -11.27 9.54 16.69
N ILE A 112 -11.85 8.46 16.15
CA ILE A 112 -13.17 8.00 16.64
C ILE A 112 -13.11 7.54 18.10
N LYS A 113 -12.01 6.91 18.53
CA LYS A 113 -11.84 6.47 19.91
C LYS A 113 -11.80 7.65 20.89
N TYR A 114 -11.19 8.76 20.47
CA TYR A 114 -11.21 10.01 21.26
C TYR A 114 -12.62 10.62 21.30
N ILE A 115 -13.30 10.69 20.16
CA ILE A 115 -14.67 11.22 20.08
C ILE A 115 -15.63 10.39 20.93
N ASP A 116 -15.54 9.07 20.85
CA ASP A 116 -16.41 8.15 21.60
C ASP A 116 -16.24 8.34 23.11
N ARG A 117 -15.00 8.47 23.59
CA ARG A 117 -14.72 8.76 25.01
C ARG A 117 -15.29 10.10 25.48
N LEU A 118 -15.34 11.11 24.61
CA LEU A 118 -15.92 12.42 24.93
C LEU A 118 -17.45 12.38 24.96
N LEU A 119 -18.05 11.55 24.12
CA LEU A 119 -19.50 11.44 23.96
C LEU A 119 -20.13 10.46 24.95
N GLU A 120 -19.45 9.40 25.37
CA GLU A 120 -19.99 8.28 26.16
C GLU A 120 -20.88 8.71 27.36
N LYS A 121 -20.47 9.75 28.10
CA LYS A 121 -21.22 10.26 29.26
C LYS A 121 -22.32 11.27 28.93
N ARG A 122 -22.45 11.65 27.66
CA ARG A 122 -23.34 12.70 27.15
C ARG A 122 -24.44 12.18 26.24
N ILE A 123 -24.53 10.85 26.06
CA ILE A 123 -25.54 10.23 25.19
C ILE A 123 -26.80 9.94 26.00
N PRO A 124 -27.96 10.54 25.66
CA PRO A 124 -29.23 10.17 26.25
C PRO A 124 -29.62 8.74 25.85
N ALA A 125 -30.25 8.01 26.77
CA ALA A 125 -30.78 6.68 26.49
C ALA A 125 -31.74 6.71 25.28
N GLY A 126 -31.59 5.75 24.36
CA GLY A 126 -32.38 5.67 23.12
C GLY A 126 -31.82 6.46 21.93
N PHE A 127 -30.88 7.39 22.14
CA PHE A 127 -30.23 8.16 21.05
C PHE A 127 -28.84 7.65 20.66
N GLU A 128 -28.36 6.57 21.29
CA GLU A 128 -27.01 6.02 21.09
C GLU A 128 -26.68 5.77 19.62
N MET A 129 -27.55 5.05 18.90
CA MET A 129 -27.29 4.73 17.49
C MET A 129 -27.22 6.00 16.63
N VAL A 130 -28.10 6.98 16.89
CA VAL A 130 -28.14 8.24 16.14
C VAL A 130 -26.87 9.04 16.39
N ILE A 131 -26.53 9.30 17.65
CA ILE A 131 -25.36 10.09 18.02
C ILE A 131 -24.07 9.40 17.55
N ASN A 132 -23.98 8.08 17.68
CA ASN A 132 -22.80 7.33 17.24
C ASN A 132 -22.61 7.36 15.72
N ASN A 133 -23.69 7.23 14.95
CA ASN A 133 -23.60 7.30 13.49
C ASN A 133 -23.33 8.72 12.98
N PHE A 134 -23.98 9.74 13.55
CA PHE A 134 -23.76 11.14 13.16
C PHE A 134 -22.37 11.63 13.54
N SER A 135 -21.89 11.33 14.75
CA SER A 135 -20.53 11.70 15.16
C SER A 135 -19.47 11.03 14.28
N LEU A 136 -19.67 9.76 13.93
CA LEU A 136 -18.80 9.06 12.98
C LEU A 136 -18.85 9.69 11.60
N GLY A 137 -20.04 10.02 11.09
CA GLY A 137 -20.23 10.65 9.80
C GLY A 137 -19.56 12.02 9.69
N ILE A 138 -19.77 12.89 10.67
CA ILE A 138 -19.18 14.24 10.70
C ILE A 138 -17.66 14.16 10.84
N ALA A 139 -17.17 13.35 11.78
CA ALA A 139 -15.73 13.19 11.98
C ALA A 139 -15.04 12.53 10.79
N GLY A 140 -15.70 11.53 10.18
CA GLY A 140 -15.25 10.88 8.96
C GLY A 140 -15.19 11.84 7.78
N MET A 141 -16.20 12.69 7.60
CA MET A 141 -16.21 13.74 6.58
C MET A 141 -15.02 14.68 6.75
N ILE A 142 -14.80 15.20 7.96
CA ILE A 142 -13.66 16.10 8.24
C ILE A 142 -12.34 15.37 7.94
N LEU A 143 -12.19 14.13 8.40
CA LEU A 143 -10.98 13.36 8.16
C LEU A 143 -10.72 13.09 6.66
N CYS A 144 -11.77 12.80 5.90
CA CYS A 144 -11.70 12.60 4.46
C CYS A 144 -11.22 13.88 3.74
N LEU A 145 -11.83 15.03 4.06
CA LEU A 145 -11.45 16.31 3.46
C LEU A 145 -10.00 16.69 3.80
N LEU A 146 -9.58 16.50 5.06
CA LEU A 146 -8.20 16.73 5.46
C LEU A 146 -7.23 15.76 4.76
N GLY A 147 -7.61 14.49 4.62
CA GLY A 147 -6.83 13.49 3.90
C GLY A 147 -6.61 13.87 2.44
N PHE A 148 -7.65 14.38 1.77
CA PHE A 148 -7.60 14.83 0.39
C PHE A 148 -6.66 16.03 0.20
N GLU A 149 -6.77 17.05 1.05
CA GLU A 149 -5.96 18.28 0.93
C GLU A 149 -4.48 18.05 1.27
N VAL A 150 -4.18 17.21 2.28
CA VAL A 150 -2.80 17.04 2.78
C VAL A 150 -1.98 16.09 1.91
N ILE A 151 -2.61 15.08 1.30
CA ILE A 151 -1.86 13.98 0.69
C ILE A 151 -1.17 14.36 -0.61
N GLY A 152 -1.81 15.16 -1.47
CA GLY A 152 -1.25 15.55 -2.76
C GLY A 152 0.12 16.22 -2.63
N PRO A 153 0.25 17.29 -1.83
CA PRO A 153 1.54 17.93 -1.56
C PRO A 153 2.56 16.97 -0.92
N ALA A 154 2.12 16.13 0.02
CA ALA A 154 3.01 15.18 0.69
C ALA A 154 3.62 14.15 -0.28
N VAL A 155 2.80 13.62 -1.20
CA VAL A 155 3.24 12.68 -2.24
C VAL A 155 4.20 13.36 -3.22
N LEU A 156 3.91 14.60 -3.63
CA LEU A 156 4.79 15.35 -4.51
C LEU A 156 6.19 15.55 -3.90
N ILE A 157 6.25 15.96 -2.63
CA ILE A 157 7.51 16.14 -1.90
C ILE A 157 8.28 14.81 -1.81
N ALA A 158 7.59 13.73 -1.45
CA ALA A 158 8.20 12.41 -1.35
C ALA A 158 8.77 11.93 -2.69
N ASN A 159 8.02 12.11 -3.79
CA ASN A 159 8.45 11.72 -5.12
C ASN A 159 9.68 12.51 -5.59
N ASN A 160 9.70 13.83 -5.37
CA ASN A 160 10.84 14.67 -5.71
C ASN A 160 12.10 14.27 -4.92
N PHE A 161 11.95 14.00 -3.62
CA PHE A 161 13.06 13.55 -2.78
C PHE A 161 13.65 12.21 -3.25
N VAL A 162 12.79 11.23 -3.59
CA VAL A 162 13.24 9.94 -4.12
C VAL A 162 13.93 10.12 -5.47
N LYS A 163 13.37 10.97 -6.34
CA LYS A 163 13.97 11.30 -7.64
C LYS A 163 15.39 11.86 -7.50
N GLU A 164 15.60 12.84 -6.62
CA GLU A 164 16.92 13.43 -6.35
C GLU A 164 17.92 12.39 -5.81
N CYS A 165 17.48 11.49 -4.93
CA CYS A 165 18.29 10.39 -4.43
C CYS A 165 18.75 9.44 -5.56
N ILE A 166 17.87 9.13 -6.51
CA ILE A 166 18.19 8.22 -7.61
C ILE A 166 19.10 8.91 -8.63
N GLU A 167 18.80 10.15 -9.02
CA GLU A 167 19.62 10.92 -9.97
C GLU A 167 21.06 11.09 -9.44
N SER A 168 21.23 11.41 -8.17
CA SER A 168 22.56 11.54 -7.56
C SER A 168 23.36 10.22 -7.57
N LEU A 169 22.72 9.08 -7.30
CA LEU A 169 23.37 7.76 -7.39
C LEU A 169 23.74 7.37 -8.82
N VAL A 170 22.88 7.70 -9.79
CA VAL A 170 23.13 7.45 -11.21
C VAL A 170 24.32 8.29 -11.70
N HIS A 171 24.36 9.58 -11.36
CA HIS A 171 25.49 10.45 -11.71
C HIS A 171 26.81 10.00 -11.07
N ALA A 172 26.77 9.41 -9.88
CA ALA A 172 27.94 8.85 -9.21
C ALA A 172 28.40 7.48 -9.78
N GLY A 173 27.65 6.89 -10.71
CA GLY A 173 28.00 5.61 -11.36
C GLY A 173 27.73 4.36 -10.51
N TYR A 174 27.05 4.47 -9.37
CA TYR A 174 26.80 3.36 -8.45
C TYR A 174 25.48 2.62 -8.74
N LEU A 175 25.30 2.16 -9.98
CA LEU A 175 24.10 1.44 -10.40
C LEU A 175 23.70 0.24 -9.49
N PRO A 176 24.62 -0.57 -8.94
CA PRO A 176 24.26 -1.67 -8.04
C PRO A 176 23.62 -1.23 -6.71
N LEU A 177 23.87 0.01 -6.25
CA LEU A 177 23.29 0.52 -5.00
C LEU A 177 21.84 0.97 -5.17
N LEU A 178 21.35 1.13 -6.40
CA LEU A 178 19.95 1.49 -6.66
C LEU A 178 18.98 0.46 -6.07
N SER A 179 19.35 -0.82 -6.03
CA SER A 179 18.52 -1.86 -5.42
C SER A 179 18.25 -1.64 -3.94
N LEU A 180 19.15 -0.98 -3.19
CA LEU A 180 18.95 -0.66 -1.77
C LEU A 180 17.87 0.41 -1.56
N ILE A 181 17.64 1.27 -2.56
CA ILE A 181 16.58 2.28 -2.54
C ILE A 181 15.29 1.72 -3.16
N ASN A 182 15.41 1.01 -4.28
CA ASN A 182 14.27 0.52 -5.05
C ASN A 182 13.44 -0.50 -4.28
N GLU A 183 14.06 -1.48 -3.62
CA GLU A 183 13.29 -2.54 -2.97
C GLU A 183 12.43 -2.01 -1.81
N PRO A 184 12.95 -1.16 -0.90
CA PRO A 184 12.10 -0.48 0.08
C PRO A 184 11.04 0.43 -0.55
N ALA A 185 11.39 1.20 -1.57
CA ALA A 185 10.47 2.12 -2.22
C ALA A 185 9.31 1.39 -2.93
N LYS A 186 9.56 0.24 -3.54
CA LYS A 186 8.53 -0.64 -4.14
C LYS A 186 7.52 -1.09 -3.09
N ILE A 187 7.98 -1.53 -1.92
CA ILE A 187 7.10 -1.96 -0.81
C ILE A 187 6.22 -0.81 -0.31
N LEU A 188 6.73 0.42 -0.37
CA LEU A 188 5.97 1.65 -0.09
C LEU A 188 5.09 2.11 -1.27
N PHE A 189 5.02 1.32 -2.34
CA PHE A 189 4.28 1.59 -3.58
C PHE A 189 4.70 2.89 -4.29
N LEU A 190 5.98 3.26 -4.13
CA LEU A 190 6.63 4.37 -4.84
C LEU A 190 7.25 3.95 -6.17
N ASN A 191 7.01 2.71 -6.61
CA ASN A 191 7.52 2.15 -7.86
C ASN A 191 7.08 2.98 -9.07
N ASN A 192 5.81 3.39 -9.14
CA ASN A 192 5.31 4.21 -10.25
C ASN A 192 6.04 5.56 -10.35
N ALA A 193 6.32 6.20 -9.21
CA ALA A 193 7.03 7.48 -9.18
C ALA A 193 8.49 7.33 -9.63
N ILE A 194 9.14 6.25 -9.22
CA ILE A 194 10.52 5.94 -9.61
C ILE A 194 10.60 5.60 -11.11
N ASP A 195 9.70 4.74 -11.59
CA ASP A 195 9.70 4.26 -12.97
C ASP A 195 9.42 5.39 -13.96
N GLN A 196 8.33 6.14 -13.74
CA GLN A 196 7.93 7.22 -14.65
C GLN A 196 8.78 8.48 -14.47
N GLY A 197 9.17 8.79 -13.23
CA GLY A 197 9.89 10.01 -12.90
C GLY A 197 11.39 9.96 -13.20
N VAL A 198 11.99 8.76 -13.23
CA VAL A 198 13.45 8.61 -13.33
C VAL A 198 13.86 7.56 -14.37
N TYR A 199 13.41 6.31 -14.24
CA TYR A 199 13.94 5.22 -15.08
C TYR A 199 13.49 5.28 -16.53
N TYR A 200 12.25 5.69 -16.82
CA TYR A 200 11.79 5.84 -18.19
C TYR A 200 12.49 6.99 -18.93
N PRO A 201 12.63 8.20 -18.37
CA PRO A 201 13.41 9.26 -19.00
C PRO A 201 14.86 8.85 -19.29
N LEU A 202 15.57 8.31 -18.28
CA LEU A 202 16.96 7.87 -18.43
C LEU A 202 17.08 6.70 -19.41
N GLY A 203 16.13 5.77 -19.36
CA GLY A 203 16.08 4.60 -20.22
C GLY A 203 15.84 4.96 -21.68
N MET A 204 14.91 5.89 -21.94
CA MET A 204 14.61 6.39 -23.28
C MET A 204 15.80 7.15 -23.88
N GLN A 205 16.46 7.99 -23.07
CA GLN A 205 17.66 8.70 -23.51
C GLN A 205 18.78 7.73 -23.90
N GLN A 206 19.09 6.76 -23.02
CA GLN A 206 20.14 5.79 -23.28
C GLN A 206 19.80 4.83 -24.45
N ALA A 207 18.54 4.41 -24.55
CA ALA A 207 18.09 3.54 -25.63
C ALA A 207 18.05 4.25 -26.98
N SER A 208 17.83 5.57 -27.02
CA SER A 208 17.94 6.35 -28.26
C SER A 208 19.35 6.34 -28.84
N GLU A 209 20.39 6.24 -27.99
CA GLU A 209 21.79 6.23 -28.42
C GLU A 209 22.33 4.82 -28.65
N THR A 210 21.98 3.87 -27.79
CA THR A 210 22.59 2.52 -27.76
C THR A 210 21.61 1.40 -28.15
N GLY A 211 20.35 1.74 -28.43
CA GLY A 211 19.27 0.79 -28.73
C GLY A 211 18.78 -0.03 -27.53
N LYS A 212 19.41 0.10 -26.35
CA LYS A 212 19.12 -0.68 -25.15
C LYS A 212 19.31 0.16 -23.90
N SER A 213 18.64 -0.16 -22.80
CA SER A 213 18.94 0.46 -21.51
C SER A 213 18.71 -0.51 -20.37
N ILE A 214 19.63 -0.48 -19.40
CA ILE A 214 19.52 -1.25 -18.16
C ILE A 214 18.41 -0.69 -17.24
N PHE A 215 18.06 0.59 -17.36
CA PHE A 215 17.07 1.24 -16.51
C PHE A 215 15.67 0.61 -16.62
N PHE A 216 15.34 0.02 -17.77
CA PHE A 216 14.09 -0.73 -17.94
C PHE A 216 14.04 -2.05 -17.15
N MET A 217 15.18 -2.59 -16.71
CA MET A 217 15.26 -3.86 -15.97
C MET A 217 15.46 -3.67 -14.46
N VAL A 218 15.88 -2.47 -14.03
CA VAL A 218 16.23 -2.18 -12.64
C VAL A 218 15.00 -2.27 -11.71
N ALA A 219 13.83 -1.85 -12.19
CA ALA A 219 12.60 -1.92 -11.41
C ALA A 219 11.82 -3.23 -11.60
N SER A 220 11.85 -3.84 -12.78
CA SER A 220 11.00 -4.99 -13.13
C SER A 220 11.56 -6.36 -12.73
N ASN A 221 12.66 -6.44 -11.97
CA ASN A 221 13.24 -7.72 -11.55
C ASN A 221 12.34 -8.42 -10.50
N PRO A 222 11.78 -9.63 -10.76
CA PRO A 222 10.95 -10.36 -9.81
C PRO A 222 11.76 -11.24 -8.83
N GLY A 223 13.09 -11.35 -9.01
CA GLY A 223 13.94 -12.25 -8.24
C GLY A 223 13.84 -12.09 -6.71
N PRO A 224 13.94 -10.87 -6.15
CA PRO A 224 13.81 -10.66 -4.72
C PRO A 224 12.45 -11.09 -4.16
N GLY A 225 11.36 -10.75 -4.86
CA GLY A 225 10.00 -11.10 -4.48
C GLY A 225 9.76 -12.61 -4.53
N LEU A 226 10.22 -13.29 -5.58
CA LEU A 226 10.17 -14.75 -5.70
C LEU A 226 10.94 -15.43 -4.56
N GLY A 227 12.16 -14.97 -4.25
CA GLY A 227 12.98 -15.53 -3.18
C GLY A 227 12.29 -15.42 -1.82
N LEU A 228 11.67 -14.28 -1.54
CA LEU A 228 10.88 -14.06 -0.33
C LEU A 228 9.68 -15.00 -0.26
N LEU A 229 8.88 -15.08 -1.32
CA LEU A 229 7.68 -15.93 -1.37
C LEU A 229 8.03 -17.42 -1.27
N LEU A 230 9.15 -17.85 -1.85
CA LEU A 230 9.68 -19.20 -1.66
C LEU A 230 10.05 -19.45 -0.19
N ALA A 231 10.71 -18.49 0.46
CA ALA A 231 11.05 -18.59 1.88
C ALA A 231 9.78 -18.73 2.76
N PHE A 232 8.73 -17.96 2.48
CA PHE A 232 7.45 -18.10 3.19
C PHE A 232 6.73 -19.41 2.86
N THR A 233 6.83 -19.90 1.63
CA THR A 233 6.24 -21.19 1.22
C THR A 233 6.88 -22.35 1.96
N LEU A 234 8.21 -22.35 2.11
CA LEU A 234 8.93 -23.45 2.77
C LEU A 234 8.92 -23.29 4.29
N PHE A 235 9.26 -22.11 4.80
CA PHE A 235 9.57 -21.85 6.21
C PHE A 235 8.57 -20.97 6.96
N GLY A 236 7.58 -20.39 6.27
CA GLY A 236 6.57 -19.54 6.89
C GLY A 236 5.65 -20.28 7.87
N LYS A 237 4.77 -19.54 8.55
CA LYS A 237 3.75 -20.10 9.46
C LYS A 237 2.38 -19.47 9.21
N GLY A 238 1.32 -20.19 9.57
CA GLY A 238 -0.06 -19.68 9.52
C GLY A 238 -0.54 -19.28 8.12
N MET A 239 -1.24 -18.14 8.05
CA MET A 239 -1.83 -17.61 6.81
C MET A 239 -0.79 -17.23 5.75
N ALA A 240 0.38 -16.72 6.18
CA ALA A 240 1.45 -16.35 5.26
C ALA A 240 1.96 -17.58 4.48
N LYS A 241 2.19 -18.72 5.15
CA LYS A 241 2.61 -19.97 4.46
C LYS A 241 1.57 -20.47 3.47
N LYS A 242 0.29 -20.44 3.85
CA LYS A 242 -0.81 -20.98 3.01
C LYS A 242 -1.06 -20.14 1.76
N SER A 243 -0.84 -18.82 1.84
CA SER A 243 -1.12 -17.89 0.75
C SER A 243 0.09 -17.65 -0.17
N ALA A 244 1.33 -17.83 0.32
CA ALA A 244 2.55 -17.56 -0.43
C ALA A 244 2.66 -18.29 -1.79
N PRO A 245 2.25 -19.57 -1.95
CA PRO A 245 2.31 -20.23 -3.26
C PRO A 245 1.40 -19.59 -4.32
N GLY A 246 0.20 -19.16 -3.92
CA GLY A 246 -0.72 -18.46 -4.83
C GLY A 246 -0.17 -17.08 -5.21
N ALA A 247 0.38 -16.37 -4.22
CA ALA A 247 1.07 -15.11 -4.45
C ALA A 247 2.27 -15.27 -5.40
N MET A 248 3.03 -16.35 -5.27
CA MET A 248 4.22 -16.62 -6.08
C MET A 248 3.90 -16.85 -7.55
N ILE A 249 2.83 -17.59 -7.85
CA ILE A 249 2.40 -17.85 -9.23
C ILE A 249 2.06 -16.53 -9.93
N ILE A 250 1.22 -15.72 -9.30
CA ILE A 250 0.78 -14.44 -9.89
C ILE A 250 1.96 -13.45 -9.96
N HIS A 251 2.81 -13.41 -8.94
CA HIS A 251 3.98 -12.53 -8.92
C HIS A 251 4.97 -12.87 -10.04
N PHE A 252 5.41 -14.13 -10.09
CA PHE A 252 6.51 -14.54 -10.95
C PHE A 252 6.05 -14.80 -12.39
N LEU A 253 4.90 -15.44 -12.58
CA LEU A 253 4.38 -15.78 -13.91
C LEU A 253 3.42 -14.73 -14.46
N GLY A 254 2.72 -14.00 -13.58
CA GLY A 254 1.84 -12.89 -13.95
C GLY A 254 2.53 -11.53 -13.99
N GLY A 255 3.77 -11.42 -13.50
CA GLY A 255 4.53 -10.16 -13.49
C GLY A 255 3.98 -9.10 -12.52
N ILE A 256 3.20 -9.51 -11.51
CA ILE A 256 2.53 -8.58 -10.59
C ILE A 256 3.35 -8.44 -9.31
N HIS A 257 4.14 -7.38 -9.22
CA HIS A 257 5.13 -7.19 -8.14
C HIS A 257 4.47 -6.83 -6.81
N GLU A 258 3.29 -6.23 -6.82
CA GLU A 258 2.58 -5.76 -5.63
C GLU A 258 2.17 -6.91 -4.68
N LEU A 259 2.14 -8.14 -5.17
CA LEU A 259 1.62 -9.28 -4.45
C LEU A 259 2.58 -9.84 -3.38
N TYR A 260 3.89 -9.57 -3.49
CA TYR A 260 4.84 -9.98 -2.45
C TYR A 260 5.00 -8.95 -1.34
N PHE A 261 4.61 -7.68 -1.54
CA PHE A 261 4.80 -6.62 -0.56
C PHE A 261 4.18 -6.94 0.82
N PRO A 262 2.98 -7.54 0.92
CA PRO A 262 2.38 -7.95 2.19
C PRO A 262 3.23 -8.92 3.03
N TYR A 263 4.19 -9.61 2.41
CA TYR A 263 5.03 -10.62 3.07
C TYR A 263 6.34 -10.03 3.60
N VAL A 264 6.69 -8.80 3.21
CA VAL A 264 7.92 -8.14 3.71
C VAL A 264 7.69 -7.45 5.05
N VAL A 265 6.51 -6.86 5.20
CA VAL A 265 6.11 -6.03 6.35
C VAL A 265 5.91 -6.88 7.58
#